data_AF-A0A1H1SK16-F1
#
_entry.id   AF-A0A1H1SK16-F1
#
_cell.length_a   1.000
_cell.length_b   1.000
_cell.length_c   1.000
_cell.angle_alpha   90.00
_cell.angle_beta   90.00
_cell.angle_gamma   90.00
#
_symmetry.space_group_name_H-M   'P 1'
#
loop_
_entity.id
_entity.type
_entity.pdbx_description
1 polymer ?
#
loop_
_entity_poly.entity_id
_entity_poly.type
_entity_poly.pdbx_seq_one_letter_code
_entity_poly.pdbx_strand_id
1 'polypeptide(L)'
;MKKNNSKYPPQSGFKIPETYFKQFEDKMLDILNDEDQNSIQGIEDPGFKIPTDYFATLENEVLGKTVLKERSSKVISIFSKHNLLKVAAIAAVFVGVINIWFTNPEPELSIDNVELAEIEDYIDTEMIDLNFLEISTLITQDGIVLDNLNTSKVNDEAVLEYLMNNVDDPDLLLK
;
A
#
# COMPACT_ATOMS: atom_id res chain seq x y z
N MET A 1 -17.99 1.52 -36.26
CA MET A 1 -19.43 1.18 -36.14
C MET A 1 -19.61 0.28 -34.92
N LYS A 2 -20.38 0.69 -33.90
CA LYS A 2 -20.61 -0.11 -32.67
C LYS A 2 -21.69 -1.16 -32.95
N LYS A 3 -21.37 -2.45 -32.73
CA LYS A 3 -22.35 -3.55 -32.75
C LYS A 3 -23.25 -3.46 -31.51
N ASN A 4 -24.55 -3.37 -31.74
CA ASN A 4 -25.61 -3.38 -30.75
C ASN A 4 -25.94 -4.83 -30.34
N ASN A 5 -25.36 -5.27 -29.22
CA ASN A 5 -25.60 -6.59 -28.63
C ASN A 5 -26.90 -6.64 -27.82
N SER A 6 -28.06 -6.33 -28.41
CA SER A 6 -29.33 -6.51 -27.71
C SER A 6 -29.62 -8.01 -27.56
N LYS A 7 -29.77 -8.47 -26.32
CA LYS A 7 -30.14 -9.86 -25.99
C LYS A 7 -31.60 -10.19 -26.32
N TYR A 8 -32.40 -9.18 -26.66
CA TYR A 8 -33.82 -9.31 -26.95
C TYR A 8 -34.10 -9.08 -28.44
N PRO A 9 -34.97 -9.90 -29.05
CA PRO A 9 -35.39 -9.67 -30.42
C PRO A 9 -36.08 -8.29 -30.53
N PRO A 10 -35.87 -7.57 -31.64
CA PRO A 10 -36.40 -6.21 -31.83
C PRO A 10 -37.92 -6.15 -31.95
N GLN A 11 -38.59 -7.31 -32.02
CA GLN A 11 -40.04 -7.42 -32.13
C GLN A 11 -40.58 -8.25 -30.98
N SER A 12 -41.65 -7.76 -30.35
CA SER A 12 -42.45 -8.53 -29.40
C SER A 12 -42.95 -9.80 -30.10
N GLY A 13 -42.74 -10.97 -29.48
CA GLY A 13 -43.28 -12.24 -29.99
C GLY A 13 -44.81 -12.33 -29.93
N PHE A 14 -45.46 -11.36 -29.28
CA PHE A 14 -46.91 -11.29 -29.15
C PHE A 14 -47.48 -10.33 -30.19
N LYS A 15 -48.40 -10.83 -31.00
CA LYS A 15 -49.20 -10.05 -31.95
C LYS A 15 -50.63 -9.98 -31.44
N ILE A 16 -51.24 -8.80 -31.55
CA ILE A 16 -52.66 -8.59 -31.25
C ILE A 16 -53.45 -8.49 -32.56
N PRO A 17 -54.75 -8.84 -32.56
CA PRO A 17 -55.64 -8.53 -33.68
C PRO A 17 -55.68 -7.02 -33.97
N GLU A 18 -55.77 -6.63 -35.25
CA GLU A 18 -55.75 -5.22 -35.67
C GLU A 18 -56.85 -4.36 -35.04
N THR A 19 -57.96 -4.98 -34.64
CA THR A 19 -59.15 -4.31 -34.10
C THR A 19 -59.29 -4.46 -32.58
N TYR A 20 -58.33 -5.08 -31.89
CA TYR A 20 -58.43 -5.39 -30.46
C TYR A 20 -58.80 -4.16 -29.62
N PHE A 21 -58.02 -3.08 -29.70
CA PHE A 21 -58.27 -1.87 -28.91
C PHE A 21 -59.48 -1.07 -29.40
N LYS A 22 -59.82 -1.15 -30.69
CA LYS A 22 -60.98 -0.44 -31.24
C LYS A 22 -62.30 -0.99 -30.71
N GLN A 23 -62.36 -2.30 -30.46
CA GLN A 23 -63.56 -2.99 -29.99
C GLN A 23 -63.53 -3.27 -28.49
N PHE A 24 -62.45 -2.92 -27.80
CA PHE A 24 -62.26 -3.26 -26.39
C PHE A 24 -63.28 -2.55 -25.50
N GLU A 25 -63.48 -1.25 -25.71
CA GLU A 25 -64.40 -0.43 -24.92
C GLU A 25 -65.85 -0.90 -25.10
N ASP A 26 -66.28 -1.09 -26.35
CA ASP A 26 -67.62 -1.58 -26.67
C ASP A 26 -67.88 -2.96 -26.04
N LYS A 27 -66.94 -3.90 -26.15
CA LYS A 27 -67.06 -5.24 -25.54
C LYS A 27 -67.07 -5.19 -24.02
N MET A 28 -66.29 -4.30 -23.41
CA MET A 28 -66.22 -4.16 -21.96
C MET A 28 -67.53 -3.58 -21.41
N LEU A 29 -68.11 -2.61 -22.11
CA LEU A 29 -69.41 -2.03 -21.75
C LEU A 29 -70.54 -3.05 -21.90
N ASP A 30 -70.51 -3.88 -22.96
CA ASP A 30 -71.48 -4.94 -23.21
C ASP A 30 -71.49 -5.97 -22.07
N ILE A 31 -70.30 -6.41 -21.62
CA ILE A 31 -70.14 -7.33 -20.48
C ILE A 31 -70.67 -6.74 -19.16
N LEU A 32 -70.52 -5.43 -18.95
CA LEU A 32 -70.98 -4.76 -17.72
C LEU A 32 -72.49 -4.51 -17.68
N ASN A 33 -73.10 -4.38 -18.85
CA ASN A 33 -74.54 -4.11 -18.99
C ASN A 33 -75.38 -5.39 -19.07
N ASP A 34 -74.75 -6.55 -19.24
CA ASP A 34 -75.41 -7.85 -19.20
C ASP A 34 -75.83 -8.18 -17.75
N GLU A 35 -77.14 -8.21 -17.48
CA GLU A 35 -77.72 -8.32 -16.12
C GLU A 35 -77.48 -9.68 -15.43
N ASP A 36 -77.04 -10.69 -16.18
CA ASP A 36 -76.62 -11.97 -15.62
C ASP A 36 -75.24 -11.84 -14.96
N GLN A 37 -75.25 -11.49 -13.67
CA GLN A 37 -74.08 -11.34 -12.78
C GLN A 37 -73.13 -12.56 -12.71
N ASN A 38 -73.39 -13.63 -13.47
CA ASN A 38 -72.59 -14.84 -13.57
C ASN A 38 -72.02 -15.13 -14.98
N SER A 39 -72.20 -14.22 -15.95
CA SER A 39 -71.77 -14.45 -17.34
C SER A 39 -70.41 -13.81 -17.67
N ILE A 40 -69.34 -14.28 -17.02
CA ILE A 40 -68.03 -14.38 -17.70
C ILE A 40 -68.03 -15.60 -18.66
N GLN A 41 -69.15 -16.33 -18.72
CA GLN A 41 -69.35 -17.54 -19.50
C GLN A 41 -69.55 -17.30 -21.01
N GLY A 42 -69.77 -16.05 -21.44
CA GLY A 42 -69.94 -15.68 -22.85
C GLY A 42 -68.65 -15.44 -23.65
N ILE A 43 -67.47 -15.57 -23.04
CA ILE A 43 -66.20 -15.40 -23.76
C ILE A 43 -65.84 -16.71 -24.46
N GLU A 44 -66.36 -16.90 -25.68
CA GLU A 44 -66.11 -18.10 -26.50
C GLU A 44 -64.62 -18.30 -26.83
N ASP A 45 -63.84 -17.21 -26.86
CA ASP A 45 -62.40 -17.24 -27.05
C ASP A 45 -61.70 -16.30 -26.05
N PRO A 46 -61.16 -16.80 -24.93
CA PRO A 46 -60.43 -16.00 -23.94
C PRO A 46 -59.09 -15.44 -24.47
N GLY A 47 -58.84 -15.58 -25.78
CA GLY A 47 -57.69 -15.08 -26.51
C GLY A 47 -56.47 -15.96 -26.27
N PHE A 48 -55.92 -15.92 -25.05
CA PHE A 48 -54.74 -16.71 -24.70
C PHE A 48 -55.15 -18.04 -24.10
N LYS A 49 -55.04 -19.09 -24.90
CA LYS A 49 -55.14 -20.48 -24.43
C LYS A 49 -53.81 -20.88 -23.81
N ILE A 50 -53.86 -21.42 -22.60
CA ILE A 50 -52.68 -22.04 -22.00
C ILE A 50 -52.33 -23.32 -22.76
N PRO A 51 -51.04 -23.66 -22.89
CA PRO A 51 -50.64 -24.97 -23.39
C PRO A 51 -51.22 -26.09 -22.52
N THR A 52 -51.48 -27.24 -23.14
CA THR A 52 -51.85 -28.47 -22.43
C THR A 52 -50.79 -28.77 -21.36
N ASP A 53 -51.25 -29.11 -20.15
CA ASP A 53 -50.41 -29.49 -19.01
C ASP A 53 -49.47 -28.40 -18.45
N TYR A 54 -49.66 -27.13 -18.82
CA TYR A 54 -48.81 -26.02 -18.33
C TYR A 54 -48.59 -26.06 -16.81
N PHE A 55 -49.66 -26.10 -16.02
CA PHE A 55 -49.56 -26.12 -14.56
C PHE A 55 -49.04 -27.46 -14.00
N ALA A 56 -49.26 -28.57 -14.72
CA ALA A 56 -48.75 -29.89 -14.31
C ALA A 56 -47.23 -30.01 -14.51
N THR A 57 -46.67 -29.33 -15.53
CA THR A 57 -45.24 -29.34 -15.80
C THR A 57 -44.48 -28.18 -15.16
N LEU A 58 -45.17 -27.08 -14.84
CA LEU A 58 -44.57 -25.85 -14.31
C LEU A 58 -43.73 -26.11 -13.06
N GLU A 59 -44.28 -26.84 -12.09
CA GLU A 59 -43.59 -27.15 -10.84
C GLU A 59 -42.27 -27.90 -11.10
N ASN A 60 -42.33 -28.96 -11.91
CA ASN A 60 -41.16 -29.76 -12.28
C ASN A 60 -40.13 -28.96 -13.07
N GLU A 61 -40.57 -28.08 -13.96
CA GLU A 61 -39.68 -27.23 -14.76
C GLU A 61 -38.99 -26.15 -13.91
N VAL A 62 -39.71 -25.54 -12.97
CA VAL A 62 -39.16 -24.56 -12.03
C VAL A 62 -38.14 -25.23 -11.12
N LEU A 63 -38.51 -26.33 -10.46
CA LEU A 63 -37.62 -27.08 -9.57
C LEU A 63 -36.39 -27.62 -10.31
N GLY A 64 -36.56 -28.10 -11.54
CA GLY A 64 -35.44 -28.56 -12.38
C GLY A 64 -34.46 -27.44 -12.77
N LYS A 65 -34.93 -26.18 -12.83
CA LYS A 65 -34.08 -25.03 -13.14
C LYS A 65 -33.50 -24.34 -11.91
N THR A 66 -34.15 -24.44 -10.74
CA THR A 66 -33.74 -23.73 -9.51
C THR A 66 -33.02 -24.62 -8.51
N VAL A 67 -33.43 -25.87 -8.35
CA VAL A 67 -32.88 -26.81 -7.36
C VAL A 67 -31.86 -27.75 -7.98
N LEU A 68 -32.15 -28.31 -9.16
CA LEU A 68 -31.25 -29.29 -9.82
C LEU A 68 -30.10 -28.63 -10.58
N LYS A 69 -30.20 -27.34 -10.89
CA LYS A 69 -29.11 -26.58 -11.48
C LYS A 69 -28.25 -26.01 -10.37
N GLU A 70 -27.54 -26.89 -9.67
CA GLU A 70 -26.30 -26.53 -9.00
C GLU A 70 -25.33 -26.03 -10.07
N ARG A 71 -25.51 -24.76 -10.49
CA ARG A 71 -24.37 -23.98 -10.92
C ARG A 71 -23.54 -23.89 -9.66
N SER A 72 -22.57 -24.79 -9.53
CA SER A 72 -21.37 -24.50 -8.78
C SER A 72 -20.88 -23.17 -9.35
N SER A 73 -21.28 -22.08 -8.70
CA SER A 73 -20.69 -20.80 -8.99
C SER A 73 -19.22 -21.06 -8.79
N LYS A 74 -18.42 -20.78 -9.82
CA LYS A 74 -16.99 -21.03 -9.79
C LYS A 74 -16.40 -20.04 -8.79
N VAL A 75 -16.54 -20.33 -7.50
CA VAL A 75 -15.92 -19.60 -6.42
C VAL A 75 -14.44 -19.91 -6.49
N ILE A 76 -13.69 -18.96 -7.03
CA ILE A 76 -12.24 -18.98 -6.98
C ILE A 76 -11.85 -18.45 -5.62
N SER A 77 -11.07 -19.23 -4.86
CA SER A 77 -10.45 -18.75 -3.63
C SER A 77 -9.51 -17.60 -3.96
N ILE A 78 -9.84 -16.41 -3.46
CA ILE A 78 -9.03 -15.18 -3.62
C ILE A 78 -7.75 -15.21 -2.79
N PHE A 79 -7.67 -16.07 -1.76
CA PHE A 79 -6.51 -16.19 -0.89
C PHE A 79 -5.84 -17.56 -1.07
N SER A 80 -4.87 -17.59 -1.98
CA SER A 80 -3.96 -18.73 -2.11
C SER A 80 -2.76 -18.54 -1.18
N LYS A 81 -2.57 -19.47 -0.24
CA LYS A 81 -1.43 -19.46 0.70
C LYS A 81 -0.09 -19.38 -0.02
N HIS A 82 0.01 -19.97 -1.21
CA HIS A 82 1.24 -19.95 -2.02
C HIS A 82 1.56 -18.56 -2.56
N ASN A 83 0.54 -17.79 -2.97
CA ASN A 83 0.74 -16.42 -3.46
C ASN A 83 1.00 -15.45 -2.29
N LEU A 84 0.36 -15.68 -1.14
CA LEU A 84 0.62 -14.92 0.09
C LEU A 84 2.06 -15.08 0.57
N LEU A 85 2.62 -16.30 0.51
CA LEU A 85 4.03 -16.53 0.87
C LEU A 85 5.00 -15.77 -0.04
N LYS A 86 4.73 -15.71 -1.36
CA LYS A 86 5.57 -14.93 -2.30
C LYS A 86 5.50 -13.42 -2.03
N VAL A 87 4.30 -12.90 -1.79
CA VAL A 87 4.09 -11.49 -1.47
C VAL A 87 4.73 -11.13 -0.14
N ALA A 88 4.64 -12.02 0.86
CA ALA A 88 5.27 -11.84 2.16
C ALA A 88 6.81 -11.80 2.07
N ALA A 89 7.42 -12.67 1.25
CA ALA A 89 8.86 -12.66 1.03
C ALA A 89 9.35 -11.33 0.41
N ILE A 90 8.61 -10.81 -0.58
CA ILE A 90 8.91 -9.51 -1.19
C ILE A 90 8.77 -8.38 -0.15
N ALA A 91 7.68 -8.38 0.61
CA ALA A 91 7.44 -7.38 1.66
C ALA A 91 8.54 -7.40 2.74
N ALA A 92 9.04 -8.58 3.12
CA ALA A 92 10.13 -8.70 4.09
C ALA A 92 11.42 -8.02 3.62
N VAL A 93 11.75 -8.12 2.32
CA VAL A 93 12.91 -7.42 1.74
C VAL A 93 12.71 -5.90 1.83
N PHE A 94 11.52 -5.40 1.47
CA PHE A 94 11.23 -3.96 1.57
C PHE A 94 11.29 -3.46 3.02
N VAL A 95 10.75 -4.22 3.97
CA VAL A 95 10.84 -3.89 5.39
C VAL A 95 12.30 -3.84 5.85
N GLY A 96 13.14 -4.79 5.44
CA GLY A 96 14.57 -4.77 5.75
C GLY A 96 15.28 -3.53 5.21
N VAL A 97 15.06 -3.19 3.94
CA VAL A 97 15.66 -1.99 3.31
C VAL A 97 15.19 -0.71 3.98
N ILE A 98 13.88 -0.59 4.25
CA ILE A 98 13.31 0.57 4.93
C ILE A 98 13.87 0.67 6.36
N ASN A 99 14.00 -0.46 7.07
CA ASN A 99 14.55 -0.48 8.41
C ASN A 99 16.02 -0.02 8.44
N ILE A 100 16.85 -0.47 7.49
CA ILE A 100 18.23 0.00 7.38
C ILE A 100 18.28 1.51 7.14
N TRP A 101 17.41 2.04 6.27
CA TRP A 101 17.38 3.47 5.95
C TRP A 101 16.91 4.35 7.11
N PHE A 102 15.95 3.90 7.92
CA PHE A 102 15.44 4.65 9.06
C PHE A 102 16.22 4.45 10.37
N THR A 103 16.96 3.34 10.51
CA THR A 103 17.58 2.94 11.78
C THR A 103 19.11 2.99 11.77
N ASN A 104 19.74 3.47 10.69
CA ASN A 104 21.17 3.80 10.70
C ASN A 104 21.34 5.24 11.21
N PRO A 105 21.63 5.47 12.50
CA PRO A 105 22.25 6.73 12.88
C PRO A 105 23.59 6.80 12.16
N GLU A 106 23.88 7.94 11.52
CA GLU A 106 25.26 8.16 11.07
C GLU A 106 26.17 8.05 12.30
N PRO A 107 27.31 7.35 12.20
CA PRO A 107 28.26 7.30 13.29
C PRO A 107 28.64 8.74 13.64
N GLU A 108 28.49 9.12 14.90
CA GLU A 108 28.89 10.44 15.36
C GLU A 108 30.41 10.54 15.18
N LEU A 109 30.83 11.31 14.16
CA LEU A 109 32.23 11.59 13.90
C LEU A 109 32.72 12.56 14.97
N SER A 110 33.31 12.00 16.03
CA SER A 110 33.99 12.75 17.09
C SER A 110 35.46 12.35 17.14
N ILE A 111 36.33 13.32 17.43
CA ILE A 111 37.76 13.10 17.67
C ILE A 111 37.96 12.17 18.87
N ASP A 112 37.01 12.14 19.81
CA ASP A 112 37.04 11.23 20.97
C ASP A 112 36.97 9.74 20.59
N ASN A 113 36.49 9.44 19.37
CA ASN A 113 36.35 8.08 18.85
C ASN A 113 37.56 7.63 18.00
N VAL A 114 38.58 8.49 17.85
CA VAL A 114 39.78 8.18 17.07
C VAL A 114 40.88 7.71 18.01
N GLU A 115 41.51 6.58 17.69
CA GLU A 115 42.63 6.09 18.48
C GLU A 115 43.89 6.95 18.25
N LEU A 116 44.71 7.15 19.29
CA LEU A 116 45.94 7.94 19.18
C LEU A 116 46.87 7.44 18.07
N ALA A 117 46.97 6.11 17.91
CA ALA A 117 47.79 5.51 16.87
C ALA A 117 47.29 5.85 15.44
N GLU A 118 45.99 6.04 15.26
CA GLU A 118 45.41 6.47 13.97
C GLU A 118 45.70 7.95 13.70
N ILE A 119 45.71 8.78 14.76
CA ILE A 119 46.09 10.21 14.66
C ILE A 119 47.58 10.32 14.30
N GLU A 120 48.44 9.54 14.96
CA GLU A 120 49.87 9.47 14.67
C GLU A 120 50.13 9.01 13.23
N ASP A 121 49.49 7.93 12.79
CA ASP A 121 49.58 7.42 11.42
C ASP A 121 49.11 8.46 10.38
N TYR A 122 48.04 9.20 10.68
CA TYR A 122 47.53 10.26 9.82
C TYR A 122 48.50 11.43 9.70
N ILE A 123 49.12 11.87 10.79
CA ILE A 123 50.13 12.93 10.79
C ILE A 123 51.36 12.50 9.97
N ASP A 124 51.81 11.26 10.16
CA ASP A 124 53.00 10.72 9.50
C ASP A 124 52.78 10.40 8.01
N THR A 125 51.58 9.95 7.63
CA THR A 125 51.27 9.43 6.29
C THR A 125 50.60 10.46 5.37
N GLU A 126 49.66 11.30 5.85
CA GLU A 126 48.87 12.21 5.02
C GLU A 126 49.43 13.65 4.91
N MET A 127 50.75 13.81 5.08
CA MET A 127 51.46 15.06 4.78
C MET A 127 51.08 16.29 5.62
N ILE A 128 50.89 16.13 6.94
CA ILE A 128 51.01 17.26 7.86
C ILE A 128 52.51 17.57 8.03
N ASP A 129 53.13 18.14 6.99
CA ASP A 129 54.50 18.69 7.03
C ASP A 129 54.47 20.07 7.70
N LEU A 130 53.94 20.11 8.93
CA LEU A 130 53.94 21.32 9.72
C LEU A 130 55.28 21.44 10.42
N ASN A 131 56.04 22.46 10.06
CA ASN A 131 57.23 22.76 10.83
C ASN A 131 56.84 23.43 12.17
N PHE A 132 57.74 23.37 13.16
CA PHE A 132 57.50 23.93 14.50
C PHE A 132 57.03 25.40 14.48
N LEU A 133 57.55 26.22 13.57
CA LEU A 133 57.16 27.62 13.44
C LEU A 133 55.73 27.78 12.93
N GLU A 134 55.29 26.94 11.99
CA GLU A 134 53.91 26.93 11.48
C GLU A 134 52.93 26.47 12.56
N ILE A 135 53.28 25.43 13.34
CA ILE A 135 52.49 24.99 14.50
C ILE A 135 52.39 26.12 15.53
N SER A 136 53.51 26.78 15.85
CA SER A 136 53.55 27.89 16.79
C SER A 136 52.68 29.05 16.31
N THR A 137 52.68 29.37 15.02
CA THR A 137 51.84 30.42 14.44
C THR A 137 50.36 30.06 14.53
N LEU A 138 49.98 28.81 14.22
CA LEU A 138 48.60 28.35 14.33
C LEU A 138 48.07 28.37 15.79
N ILE A 139 48.92 28.01 16.76
CA ILE A 139 48.57 28.04 18.19
C ILE A 139 48.45 29.47 18.73
N THR A 140 49.36 30.36 18.33
CA THR A 140 49.49 31.70 18.96
C THR A 140 48.81 32.83 18.20
N GLN A 141 48.69 32.77 16.87
CA GLN A 141 48.24 33.88 16.03
C GLN A 141 46.77 33.76 15.62
N ASP A 142 46.30 32.54 15.32
CA ASP A 142 44.90 32.30 14.90
C ASP A 142 43.97 31.88 16.05
N GLY A 143 44.49 31.80 17.28
CA GLY A 143 43.69 31.66 18.52
C GLY A 143 42.90 30.35 18.66
N ILE A 144 43.27 29.30 17.93
CA ILE A 144 42.41 28.11 17.76
C ILE A 144 42.35 27.21 19.00
N VAL A 145 43.33 27.24 19.94
CA VAL A 145 43.49 26.11 20.89
C VAL A 145 43.50 26.46 22.39
N LEU A 146 43.94 27.65 22.81
CA LEU A 146 44.18 27.88 24.25
C LEU A 146 42.92 28.10 25.10
N ASP A 147 41.88 28.74 24.57
CA ASP A 147 40.64 29.02 25.33
C ASP A 147 39.75 27.77 25.54
N ASN A 148 39.90 26.75 24.70
CA ASN A 148 39.15 25.48 24.80
C ASN A 148 39.95 24.35 25.47
N LEU A 149 41.21 24.59 25.84
CA LEU A 149 41.98 23.62 26.61
C LEU A 149 41.47 23.59 28.05
N ASN A 150 40.78 22.52 28.40
CA ASN A 150 40.32 22.29 29.76
C ASN A 150 41.49 21.85 30.64
N THR A 151 42.34 22.80 31.03
CA THR A 151 43.54 22.59 31.86
C THR A 151 43.21 22.00 33.23
N SER A 152 41.95 22.08 33.69
CA SER A 152 41.52 21.48 34.97
C SER A 152 41.60 19.96 35.02
N LYS A 153 41.66 19.27 33.87
CA LYS A 153 41.84 17.81 33.79
C LYS A 153 43.30 17.38 33.70
N VAL A 154 44.22 18.33 33.49
CA VAL A 154 45.64 18.03 33.34
C VAL A 154 46.28 18.10 34.72
N ASN A 155 47.08 17.09 35.07
CA ASN A 155 47.78 17.06 36.35
C ASN A 155 49.04 17.91 36.28
N ASP A 156 49.09 19.00 37.05
CA ASP A 156 50.22 19.92 37.13
C ASP A 156 51.55 19.20 37.45
N GLU A 157 51.53 18.18 38.30
CA GLU A 157 52.74 17.42 38.66
C GLU A 157 53.26 16.61 37.47
N ALA A 158 52.36 16.00 36.70
CA ALA A 158 52.72 15.22 35.52
C ALA A 158 53.27 16.12 34.40
N VAL A 159 52.71 17.34 34.27
CA VAL A 159 53.23 18.35 33.33
C VAL A 159 54.60 18.82 33.75
N LEU A 160 54.78 19.14 35.04
CA LEU A 160 56.06 19.58 35.58
C LEU A 160 57.14 18.50 35.40
N GLU A 161 56.83 17.24 35.73
CA GLU A 161 57.73 16.10 35.52
C GLU A 161 58.12 15.94 34.04
N TYR A 162 57.15 16.04 33.13
CA TYR A 162 57.41 15.97 31.69
C TYR A 162 58.33 17.11 31.23
N LEU A 163 58.09 18.34 31.67
CA LEU A 163 58.91 19.49 31.31
C LEU A 163 60.33 19.38 31.89
N MET A 164 60.48 18.94 33.14
CA MET A 164 61.80 18.73 33.76
C MET A 164 62.64 17.69 33.01
N ASN A 165 62.00 16.66 32.44
CA ASN A 165 62.70 15.59 31.74
C ASN A 165 63.00 15.89 30.26
N ASN A 166 62.37 16.91 29.66
CA ASN A 166 62.45 17.17 28.21
C ASN A 166 62.92 18.59 27.85
N VAL A 167 63.17 19.48 28.82
CA VAL A 167 63.72 20.82 28.58
C VAL A 167 65.23 20.82 28.81
N ASP A 168 65.97 21.53 27.96
CA ASP A 168 67.44 21.59 27.99
C ASP A 168 68.02 22.16 29.30
N ASP A 169 67.32 23.12 29.92
CA ASP A 169 67.69 23.73 31.21
C ASP A 169 66.48 23.74 32.18
N PRO A 170 66.29 22.67 32.97
CA PRO A 170 65.14 22.53 33.86
C PRO A 170 65.16 23.51 35.04
N ASP A 171 66.32 24.10 35.38
CA ASP A 171 66.43 25.07 36.48
C ASP A 171 65.70 26.39 36.15
N LEU A 172 65.45 26.67 34.87
CA LEU A 172 64.67 27.83 34.42
C LEU A 172 63.18 27.71 34.74
N LEU A 173 62.67 26.50 35.02
CA LEU A 173 61.27 26.25 35.33
C LEU A 173 60.92 26.54 36.80
N LEU A 174 61.94 26.62 37.67
CA LEU A 174 61.79 26.76 39.13
C LEU A 174 61.99 28.21 39.62
N LYS A 175 62.06 29.18 38.70
CA LYS A 175 62.38 30.59 38.97
C LYS A 175 61.19 31.51 38.74
#